data_AF-A0A1E3P631-F1
#
_entry.id   AF-A0A1E3P631-F1
#
_cell.length_a   1.000
_cell.length_b   1.000
_cell.length_c   1.000
_cell.angle_alpha   90.00
_cell.angle_beta   90.00
_cell.angle_gamma   90.00
#
_symmetry.space_group_name_H-M   'P 1'
#
loop_
_entity.id
_entity.type
_entity.pdbx_description
1 polymer ?
#
loop_
_entity_poly.entity_id
_entity_poly.type
_entity_poly.pdbx_seq_one_letter_code
_entity_poly.pdbx_strand_id
1 'polypeptide(L)'
;FIEKLLFVASALSYLTQRLTRDQYSKRFPVYPSVPFSNIIWYTDCCDLGLMMVLCCQCLKYRRSRHLFQTVSISLAWIVILFLGVSFLILYNATINFPEDIGRYGLLYIDFVDWIWISGAIFGSLKYTSQVSLNWIGMCTKGLSLVSLGTDLLAVSIQLLVRVMKHDHRDETFHFDPVVSKTKMSIAQHPVKQELTGHS
;
A
#
# COMPACT_ATOMS: atom_id res chain seq x y z
N PHE A 1 10.80 7.48 7.24
CA PHE A 1 9.63 8.24 7.75
C PHE A 1 8.48 8.28 6.75
N ILE A 2 8.63 8.95 5.60
CA ILE A 2 7.55 9.12 4.60
C ILE A 2 6.98 7.77 4.14
N GLU A 3 7.84 6.80 3.78
CA GLU A 3 7.46 5.43 3.46
C GLU A 3 6.50 4.81 4.50
N LYS A 4 6.92 4.77 5.77
CA LYS A 4 6.14 4.18 6.87
C LYS A 4 4.83 4.91 7.12
N LEU A 5 4.83 6.24 6.98
CA LEU A 5 3.61 7.03 7.08
C LEU A 5 2.59 6.63 6.01
N LEU A 6 3.03 6.46 4.75
CA LEU A 6 2.17 6.07 3.63
C LEU A 6 1.66 4.62 3.78
N PHE A 7 2.49 3.69 4.26
CA PHE A 7 2.04 2.32 4.53
C PHE A 7 1.02 2.26 5.66
N VAL A 8 1.24 2.96 6.78
CA VAL A 8 0.26 3.01 7.87
C VAL A 8 -1.04 3.70 7.42
N ALA A 9 -0.94 4.78 6.63
CA ALA A 9 -2.11 5.48 6.11
C ALA A 9 -2.96 4.60 5.19
N SER A 10 -2.34 3.90 4.24
CA SER A 10 -3.06 2.98 3.34
C SER A 10 -3.68 1.80 4.10
N ALA A 11 -2.95 1.20 5.04
CA ALA A 11 -3.47 0.17 5.93
C ALA A 11 -4.69 0.66 6.73
N LEU A 12 -4.61 1.85 7.31
CA LEU A 12 -5.71 2.45 8.06
C LEU A 12 -6.92 2.72 7.17
N SER A 13 -6.72 3.16 5.92
CA SER A 13 -7.80 3.35 4.95
C SER A 13 -8.54 2.04 4.65
N TYR A 14 -7.83 0.92 4.39
CA TYR A 14 -8.50 -0.38 4.21
C TYR A 14 -9.21 -0.87 5.49
N LEU A 15 -8.67 -0.54 6.66
CA LEU A 15 -9.24 -0.96 7.94
C LEU A 15 -10.39 -0.09 8.43
N THR A 16 -10.54 1.16 8.00
CA THR A 16 -11.56 2.06 8.57
C THR A 16 -12.67 2.40 7.59
N GLN A 17 -12.36 2.48 6.30
CA GLN A 17 -13.31 2.97 5.30
C GLN A 17 -14.08 1.82 4.65
N ARG A 18 -15.40 1.85 4.80
CA ARG A 18 -16.32 0.88 4.18
C ARG A 18 -16.24 0.93 2.66
N LEU A 19 -16.23 2.13 2.08
CA LEU A 19 -16.15 2.36 0.64
C LEU A 19 -14.96 1.62 -0.01
N THR A 20 -13.78 1.68 0.62
CA THR A 20 -12.57 1.00 0.13
C THR A 20 -12.74 -0.52 0.11
N ARG A 21 -13.41 -1.09 1.13
CA ARG A 21 -13.65 -2.54 1.22
C ARG A 21 -14.71 -3.00 0.22
N ASP A 22 -15.75 -2.21 0.03
CA ASP A 22 -16.82 -2.51 -0.93
C ASP A 22 -16.26 -2.46 -2.35
N GLN A 23 -15.46 -1.45 -2.68
CA GLN A 23 -14.74 -1.37 -3.96
C GLN A 23 -13.70 -2.49 -4.12
N TYR A 24 -13.00 -2.87 -3.05
CA TYR A 24 -12.03 -3.98 -3.07
C TYR A 24 -12.71 -5.33 -3.38
N SER A 25 -13.82 -5.64 -2.70
CA SER A 25 -14.55 -6.89 -2.90
C SER A 25 -15.18 -7.00 -4.28
N LYS A 26 -15.66 -5.87 -4.84
CA LYS A 26 -16.11 -5.79 -6.25
C LYS A 26 -14.96 -6.03 -7.23
N ARG A 27 -13.75 -5.52 -6.94
CA ARG A 27 -12.56 -5.65 -7.80
C ARG A 27 -11.94 -7.05 -7.75
N PHE A 28 -11.91 -7.68 -6.58
CA PHE A 28 -11.30 -8.98 -6.34
C PHE A 28 -12.30 -9.96 -5.69
N PRO A 29 -13.25 -10.52 -6.46
CA PRO A 29 -14.32 -11.35 -5.90
C PRO A 29 -13.82 -12.66 -5.28
N VAL A 30 -12.65 -13.16 -5.70
CA VAL A 30 -12.00 -14.36 -5.14
C VAL A 30 -11.45 -14.09 -3.72
N TYR A 31 -11.05 -12.85 -3.44
CA TYR A 31 -10.51 -12.42 -2.15
C TYR A 31 -11.26 -11.18 -1.67
N PRO A 32 -12.50 -11.32 -1.15
CA PRO A 32 -13.34 -10.17 -0.82
C PRO A 32 -12.80 -9.34 0.35
N SER A 33 -11.87 -9.89 1.13
CA SER A 33 -11.18 -9.20 2.22
C SER A 33 -9.70 -9.04 1.91
N VAL A 34 -9.18 -7.83 2.11
CA VAL A 34 -7.74 -7.55 2.00
C VAL A 34 -6.98 -8.47 2.96
N PRO A 35 -5.97 -9.25 2.50
CA PRO A 35 -5.20 -10.13 3.36
C PRO A 35 -4.31 -9.31 4.31
N PHE A 36 -4.88 -8.96 5.46
CA PHE A 36 -4.26 -8.10 6.45
C PHE A 36 -3.52 -8.91 7.51
N SER A 37 -2.26 -8.56 7.80
CA SER A 37 -1.51 -9.17 8.89
C SER A 37 -1.34 -8.16 10.02
N ASN A 38 -2.04 -8.41 11.13
CA ASN A 38 -1.99 -7.53 12.32
C ASN A 38 -0.55 -7.32 12.80
N ILE A 39 0.29 -8.36 12.74
CA ILE A 39 1.70 -8.28 13.15
C ILE A 39 2.46 -7.24 12.32
N ILE A 40 2.32 -7.29 10.99
CA ILE A 40 2.99 -6.35 10.08
C ILE A 40 2.55 -4.91 10.38
N TRP A 41 1.25 -4.71 10.61
CA TRP A 41 0.72 -3.39 10.94
C TRP A 41 1.24 -2.85 12.26
N TYR A 42 1.28 -3.67 13.33
CA TYR A 42 1.87 -3.25 14.60
C TYR A 42 3.35 -2.91 14.46
N THR A 43 4.12 -3.72 13.72
CA THR A 43 5.54 -3.42 13.47
C THR A 43 5.73 -2.11 12.70
N ASP A 44 4.89 -1.83 11.69
CA ASP A 44 4.95 -0.58 10.93
C ASP A 44 4.57 0.64 11.78
N CYS A 45 3.59 0.51 12.67
CA CYS A 45 3.23 1.54 13.64
C CYS A 45 4.36 1.82 14.64
N CYS A 46 5.03 0.78 15.14
CA CYS A 46 6.20 0.91 16.01
C CYS A 46 7.37 1.60 15.28
N ASP A 47 7.68 1.18 14.06
CA ASP A 47 8.70 1.79 13.20
C ASP A 47 8.41 3.28 12.95
N LEU A 48 7.15 3.63 12.68
CA LEU A 48 6.72 5.01 12.48
C LEU A 48 6.94 5.84 13.76
N GLY A 49 6.58 5.29 14.93
CA GLY A 49 6.81 5.93 16.22
C GLY A 49 8.30 6.19 16.50
N LEU A 50 9.15 5.19 16.25
CA LEU A 50 10.60 5.33 16.39
C LEU A 50 11.15 6.40 15.43
N MET A 51 10.74 6.38 14.17
CA MET A 51 11.13 7.36 13.16
C MET A 51 10.67 8.78 13.52
N MET A 52 9.51 8.94 14.16
CA MET A 52 9.05 10.23 14.68
C MET A 52 9.97 10.77 15.77
N VAL A 53 10.35 9.92 16.72
CA VAL A 53 11.31 10.32 17.78
C VAL A 53 12.64 10.74 17.18
N LEU A 54 13.17 9.97 16.24
CA LEU A 54 14.42 10.31 15.52
C LEU A 54 14.28 11.62 14.73
N CYS A 55 13.16 11.83 14.05
CA CYS A 55 12.88 13.08 13.33
C CYS A 55 12.87 14.28 14.27
N CYS A 56 12.18 14.16 15.42
CA CYS A 56 12.18 15.18 16.47
C CYS A 56 13.58 15.47 17.02
N GLN A 57 14.40 14.43 17.23
CA GLN A 57 15.80 14.59 17.63
C GLN A 57 16.61 15.34 16.57
N CYS A 58 16.47 14.97 15.29
CA CYS A 58 17.12 15.68 14.18
C CYS A 58 16.71 17.15 14.09
N LEU A 59 15.43 17.47 14.28
CA LEU A 59 14.94 18.86 14.31
C LEU A 59 15.53 19.64 15.49
N LYS A 60 15.57 19.03 16.69
CA LYS A 60 16.22 19.63 17.87
C LYS A 60 17.71 19.84 17.65
N TYR A 61 18.40 18.86 17.06
CA TYR A 61 19.82 18.94 16.76
C TYR A 61 20.13 20.03 15.72
N ARG A 62 19.32 20.14 14.66
CA ARG A 62 19.43 21.21 13.65
C ARG A 62 19.28 22.61 14.25
N ARG A 63 18.42 22.76 15.27
CA ARG A 63 18.28 24.02 16.02
C ARG A 63 19.58 24.40 16.77
N SER A 64 20.44 23.42 17.07
CA SER A 64 21.66 23.61 17.87
C SER A 64 22.96 23.82 17.07
N ARG A 65 23.01 23.51 15.76
CA ARG A 65 24.22 23.75 14.93
C ARG A 65 23.95 24.02 13.44
N HIS A 66 24.76 24.97 12.92
CA HIS A 66 25.13 25.30 11.53
C HIS A 66 24.06 25.91 10.60
N LEU A 67 24.33 27.16 10.16
CA LEU A 67 23.55 27.93 9.16
C LEU A 67 23.42 27.25 7.78
N PHE A 68 24.26 26.25 7.50
CA PHE A 68 24.39 25.64 6.16
C PHE A 68 23.71 24.26 6.01
N GLN A 69 23.00 23.75 7.04
CA GLN A 69 22.21 22.52 6.90
C GLN A 69 20.81 22.85 6.39
N THR A 70 20.70 23.10 5.08
CA THR A 70 19.44 23.38 4.37
C THR A 70 18.74 22.10 3.92
N VAL A 71 17.41 22.13 3.89
CA VAL A 71 16.61 21.10 3.22
C VAL A 71 16.84 21.29 1.72
N SER A 72 17.12 20.21 0.99
CA SER A 72 17.31 20.28 -0.45
C SER A 72 16.05 20.87 -1.12
N ILE A 73 16.22 21.93 -1.91
CA ILE A 73 15.13 22.55 -2.68
C ILE A 73 14.50 21.51 -3.62
N SER A 74 15.30 20.60 -4.18
CA SER A 74 14.81 19.49 -5.01
C SER A 74 13.90 18.55 -4.21
N LEU A 75 14.23 18.27 -2.93
CA LEU A 75 13.37 17.48 -2.06
C LEU A 75 12.05 18.19 -1.76
N ALA A 76 12.09 19.51 -1.54
CA ALA A 76 10.88 20.30 -1.33
C ALA A 76 9.96 20.25 -2.56
N TRP A 77 10.50 20.38 -3.77
CA TRP A 77 9.72 20.24 -5.01
C TRP A 77 9.12 18.85 -5.19
N ILE A 78 9.88 17.79 -4.91
CA ILE A 78 9.37 16.41 -4.96
C ILE A 78 8.20 16.23 -3.98
N VAL A 79 8.32 16.74 -2.75
CA VAL A 79 7.24 16.68 -1.75
C VAL A 79 6.01 17.45 -2.20
N ILE A 80 6.18 18.67 -2.75
CA ILE A 80 5.06 19.48 -3.26
C ILE A 80 4.34 18.77 -4.41
N LEU A 81 5.09 18.26 -5.40
CA LEU A 81 4.52 17.53 -6.53
C LEU A 81 3.77 16.29 -6.04
N PHE A 82 4.37 15.54 -5.11
CA PHE A 82 3.74 14.37 -4.53
C PHE A 82 2.43 14.68 -3.81
N LEU A 83 2.42 15.72 -2.97
CA LEU A 83 1.21 16.18 -2.26
C LEU A 83 0.16 16.69 -3.25
N GLY A 84 0.56 17.42 -4.29
CA GLY A 84 -0.34 17.93 -5.32
C GLY A 84 -1.03 16.81 -6.10
N VAL A 85 -0.26 15.82 -6.58
CA VAL A 85 -0.80 14.64 -7.27
C VAL A 85 -1.73 13.85 -6.34
N SER A 86 -1.32 13.64 -5.09
CA SER A 86 -2.14 12.91 -4.10
C SER A 86 -3.46 13.64 -3.82
N PHE A 87 -3.42 14.97 -3.66
CA PHE A 87 -4.62 15.78 -3.47
C PHE A 87 -5.55 15.70 -4.68
N LEU A 88 -5.02 15.79 -5.90
CA LEU A 88 -5.83 15.68 -7.12
C LEU A 88 -6.51 14.31 -7.24
N ILE A 89 -5.77 13.23 -6.99
CA ILE A 89 -6.34 11.87 -7.04
C ILE A 89 -7.43 11.73 -5.96
N LEU A 90 -7.18 12.17 -4.72
CA LEU A 90 -8.16 12.13 -3.64
C LEU A 90 -9.41 12.97 -3.96
N TYR A 91 -9.22 14.20 -4.43
CA TYR A 91 -10.31 15.10 -4.81
C TYR A 91 -11.19 14.46 -5.88
N ASN A 92 -10.58 13.87 -6.91
CA ASN A 92 -11.30 13.19 -7.99
C ASN A 92 -12.00 11.91 -7.52
N ALA A 93 -11.41 11.18 -6.58
CA ALA A 93 -11.96 9.94 -6.04
C ALA A 93 -13.05 10.17 -4.99
N THR A 94 -13.12 11.35 -4.37
CA THR A 94 -14.11 11.70 -3.33
C THR A 94 -15.33 12.41 -3.92
N ILE A 95 -15.19 13.05 -5.08
CA ILE A 95 -16.31 13.64 -5.80
C ILE A 95 -17.05 12.50 -6.53
N ASN A 96 -18.03 11.92 -5.85
CA ASN A 96 -18.84 10.81 -6.35
C ASN A 96 -19.77 11.26 -7.48
N PHE A 97 -19.67 10.58 -8.62
CA PHE A 97 -20.60 10.61 -9.74
C PHE A 97 -20.63 9.21 -10.38
N PRO A 98 -21.77 8.51 -10.49
CA PRO A 98 -22.76 8.13 -9.44
C PRO A 98 -22.17 7.30 -8.28
N GLU A 99 -23.00 6.83 -7.34
CA GLU A 99 -22.74 6.35 -5.94
C GLU A 99 -21.50 5.48 -5.62
N ASP A 100 -20.75 4.99 -6.59
CA ASP A 100 -19.56 4.15 -6.39
C ASP A 100 -18.30 4.63 -7.13
N ILE A 101 -18.43 5.65 -7.99
CA ILE A 101 -17.40 6.02 -8.96
C ILE A 101 -17.06 7.51 -8.80
N GLY A 102 -15.77 7.86 -8.79
CA GLY A 102 -15.32 9.25 -8.75
C GLY A 102 -15.50 9.97 -10.09
N ARG A 103 -15.30 11.29 -10.08
CA ARG A 103 -15.55 12.22 -11.21
C ARG A 103 -14.95 11.80 -12.56
N TYR A 104 -13.85 11.04 -12.56
CA TYR A 104 -13.15 10.58 -13.77
C TYR A 104 -13.11 9.05 -13.89
N GLY A 105 -14.02 8.32 -13.25
CA GLY A 105 -13.93 6.87 -13.19
C GLY A 105 -12.94 6.35 -12.14
N LEU A 106 -12.23 7.26 -11.45
CA LEU A 106 -11.27 6.92 -10.40
C LEU A 106 -12.02 6.47 -9.15
N LEU A 107 -11.72 5.26 -8.70
CA LEU A 107 -12.28 4.73 -7.47
C LEU A 107 -11.45 5.21 -6.28
N TYR A 108 -12.08 5.28 -5.12
CA TYR A 108 -11.39 5.62 -3.86
C TYR A 108 -10.28 4.61 -3.54
N ILE A 109 -10.51 3.33 -3.86
CA ILE A 109 -9.47 2.28 -3.79
C ILE A 109 -8.22 2.62 -4.61
N ASP A 110 -8.34 3.26 -5.78
CA ASP A 110 -7.17 3.59 -6.60
C ASP A 110 -6.29 4.66 -5.93
N PHE A 111 -6.90 5.56 -5.15
CA PHE A 111 -6.16 6.52 -4.32
C PHE A 111 -5.40 5.81 -3.19
N VAL A 112 -6.03 4.82 -2.54
CA VAL A 112 -5.40 4.04 -1.48
C VAL A 112 -4.24 3.19 -2.04
N ASP A 113 -4.44 2.58 -3.21
CA ASP A 113 -3.41 1.84 -3.95
C ASP A 113 -2.25 2.79 -4.34
N TRP A 114 -2.55 4.00 -4.80
CA TRP A 114 -1.54 5.02 -5.11
C TRP A 114 -0.69 5.40 -3.90
N ILE A 115 -1.31 5.63 -2.73
CA ILE A 115 -0.60 5.88 -1.47
C ILE A 115 0.34 4.71 -1.15
N TRP A 116 -0.14 3.48 -1.29
CA TRP A 116 0.62 2.28 -0.99
C TRP A 116 1.83 2.12 -1.94
N ILE A 117 1.64 2.23 -3.26
CA ILE A 117 2.71 2.16 -4.27
C ILE A 117 3.74 3.27 -4.02
N SER A 118 3.27 4.47 -3.69
CA SER A 118 4.14 5.60 -3.39
C SER A 118 5.01 5.33 -2.17
N GLY A 119 4.45 4.71 -1.13
CA GLY A 119 5.21 4.21 0.02
C GLY A 119 6.35 3.31 -0.41
N ALA A 120 6.08 2.33 -1.27
CA ALA A 120 7.10 1.42 -1.80
C ALA A 120 8.19 2.14 -2.60
N ILE A 121 7.84 3.14 -3.42
CA ILE A 121 8.80 3.96 -4.16
C ILE A 121 9.70 4.77 -3.21
N PHE A 122 9.13 5.40 -2.18
CA PHE A 122 9.95 6.12 -1.20
C PHE A 122 10.85 5.17 -0.40
N GLY A 123 10.39 3.95 -0.13
CA GLY A 123 11.20 2.91 0.51
C GLY A 123 12.38 2.45 -0.33
N SER A 124 12.20 2.30 -1.65
CA SER A 124 13.30 1.91 -2.54
C SER A 124 14.36 3.00 -2.68
N LEU A 125 13.98 4.27 -2.55
CA LEU A 125 14.88 5.42 -2.62
C LEU A 125 15.59 5.74 -1.30
N LYS A 126 15.33 5.00 -0.21
CA LYS A 126 15.82 5.35 1.14
C LYS A 126 17.34 5.40 1.25
N TYR A 127 18.06 4.59 0.47
CA TYR A 127 19.53 4.58 0.47
C TYR A 127 20.15 5.49 -0.59
N THR A 128 19.37 6.02 -1.53
CA THR A 128 19.88 6.76 -2.69
C THR A 128 20.70 7.97 -2.26
N SER A 129 20.23 8.76 -1.29
CA SER A 129 20.97 9.92 -0.78
C SER A 129 22.31 9.54 -0.14
N GLN A 130 22.33 8.45 0.62
CA GLN A 130 23.51 7.96 1.33
C GLN A 130 24.55 7.37 0.35
N VAL A 131 24.09 6.61 -0.65
CA VAL A 131 24.94 6.06 -1.71
C VAL A 131 25.54 7.19 -2.54
N SER A 132 24.75 8.19 -2.95
CA SER A 132 25.24 9.35 -3.68
C SER A 132 26.28 10.15 -2.89
N LEU A 133 26.07 10.33 -1.58
CA LEU A 133 27.04 10.99 -0.71
C LEU A 133 28.35 10.22 -0.58
N ASN A 134 28.28 8.88 -0.41
CA ASN A 134 29.46 8.04 -0.35
C ASN A 134 30.23 8.02 -1.69
N TRP A 135 29.51 8.05 -2.81
CA TRP A 135 30.09 8.08 -4.15
C TRP A 135 30.82 9.40 -4.43
N ILE A 136 30.22 10.54 -4.08
CA ILE A 136 30.78 11.88 -4.33
C ILE A 136 31.89 12.21 -3.32
N GLY A 137 31.73 11.81 -2.06
CA GLY A 137 32.60 12.25 -0.97
C GLY A 137 33.84 11.38 -0.72
N MET A 138 33.86 10.12 -1.18
CA MET A 138 34.87 9.06 -0.91
C MET A 138 35.29 8.85 0.57
N CYS A 139 34.82 9.67 1.52
CA CYS A 139 35.32 9.76 2.90
C CYS A 139 34.20 9.85 3.96
N THR A 140 32.93 9.66 3.59
CA THR A 140 31.81 9.73 4.55
C THR A 140 31.60 8.41 5.29
N LYS A 141 31.92 8.38 6.60
CA LYS A 141 31.55 7.31 7.55
C LYS A 141 30.05 7.34 7.89
N GLY A 142 29.18 7.39 6.88
CA GLY A 142 27.75 7.62 7.08
C GLY A 142 26.91 6.35 7.24
N LEU A 143 27.37 5.22 6.70
CA LEU A 143 26.64 3.96 6.76
C LEU A 143 27.41 2.96 7.64
N SER A 144 26.84 2.58 8.79
CA SER A 144 27.41 1.52 9.61
C SER A 144 27.21 0.17 8.92
N LEU A 145 28.28 -0.63 8.82
CA LEU A 145 28.19 -1.98 8.26
C LEU A 145 27.21 -2.85 9.07
N VAL A 146 27.14 -2.60 10.39
CA VAL A 146 26.21 -3.28 11.29
C VAL A 146 24.76 -2.94 10.96
N SER A 147 24.45 -1.66 10.71
CA SER A 147 23.07 -1.26 10.37
C SER A 147 22.64 -1.79 9.00
N LEU A 148 23.57 -1.84 8.04
CA LEU A 148 23.30 -2.46 6.75
C LEU A 148 23.04 -3.97 6.90
N GLY A 149 23.84 -4.66 7.72
CA GLY A 149 23.65 -6.07 8.02
C GLY A 149 22.31 -6.39 8.67
N THR A 150 21.86 -5.56 9.63
CA THR A 150 20.54 -5.72 10.26
C THR A 150 19.39 -5.46 9.28
N ASP A 151 19.53 -4.45 8.41
CA ASP A 151 18.52 -4.16 7.39
C ASP A 151 18.41 -5.31 6.37
N LEU A 152 19.55 -5.88 5.97
CA LEU A 152 19.58 -7.00 5.02
C LEU A 152 18.94 -8.24 5.63
N LEU A 153 19.25 -8.55 6.90
CA LEU A 153 18.61 -9.64 7.64
C LEU A 153 17.10 -9.45 7.76
N ALA A 154 16.64 -8.24 8.08
CA ALA A 154 15.21 -7.94 8.18
C ALA A 154 14.50 -8.15 6.84
N VAL A 155 15.09 -7.70 5.73
CA VAL A 155 14.55 -7.91 4.38
C VAL A 155 14.53 -9.40 4.03
N SER A 156 15.58 -10.17 4.36
CA SER A 156 15.61 -11.61 4.15
C SER A 156 14.52 -12.35 4.92
N ILE A 157 14.27 -11.98 6.18
CA ILE A 157 13.19 -12.56 6.99
C ILE A 157 11.83 -12.23 6.37
N GLN A 158 11.61 -10.97 5.98
CA GLN A 158 10.35 -10.58 5.32
C GLN A 158 10.12 -11.32 4.01
N LEU A 159 11.18 -11.52 3.21
CA LEU A 159 11.12 -12.30 1.97
C LEU A 159 10.75 -13.75 2.27
N LEU A 160 11.40 -14.38 3.25
CA LEU A 160 11.12 -15.76 3.67
C LEU A 160 9.65 -15.92 4.10
N VAL A 161 9.15 -15.01 4.94
CA VAL A 161 7.75 -15.02 5.39
C VAL A 161 6.78 -14.88 4.20
N ARG A 162 7.12 -14.03 3.22
CA ARG A 162 6.30 -13.86 2.00
C ARG A 162 6.31 -15.11 1.12
N VAL A 163 7.46 -15.75 0.95
CA VAL A 163 7.61 -17.01 0.19
C VAL A 163 6.82 -18.12 0.88
N MET A 164 6.96 -18.30 2.19
CA MET A 164 6.21 -19.31 2.95
C MET A 164 4.68 -19.07 2.89
N LYS A 165 4.24 -17.81 2.96
CA LYS A 165 2.82 -17.46 2.77
C LYS A 165 2.33 -17.62 1.33
N HIS A 166 3.22 -17.61 0.35
CA HIS A 166 2.87 -17.89 -1.04
C HIS A 166 2.66 -19.40 -1.22
N ASP A 167 3.61 -20.19 -0.77
CA ASP A 167 3.61 -21.65 -0.84
C ASP A 167 2.36 -22.27 -0.17
N HIS A 168 2.03 -21.80 1.04
CA HIS A 168 0.83 -22.27 1.75
C HIS A 168 -0.50 -21.85 1.09
N ARG A 169 -0.48 -20.81 0.26
CA ARG A 169 -1.67 -20.38 -0.52
C ARG A 169 -1.87 -21.23 -1.76
N ASP A 170 -0.81 -21.74 -2.38
CA ASP A 170 -0.93 -22.62 -3.54
C ASP A 170 -1.43 -24.02 -3.14
N GLU A 171 -1.11 -24.51 -1.94
CA GLU A 171 -1.61 -25.78 -1.42
C GLU A 171 -3.11 -25.77 -1.06
N THR A 172 -3.63 -24.64 -0.59
CA THR A 172 -5.08 -24.49 -0.31
C THR A 172 -5.93 -24.39 -1.57
N PHE A 173 -5.34 -24.03 -2.72
CA PHE A 173 -6.03 -23.98 -4.02
C PHE A 173 -6.35 -25.37 -4.60
N HIS A 174 -5.68 -26.43 -4.16
CA HIS A 174 -5.90 -27.76 -4.71
C HIS A 174 -7.09 -28.52 -4.11
N PHE A 175 -7.76 -27.99 -3.08
CA PHE A 175 -8.78 -28.71 -2.32
C PHE A 175 -10.23 -28.19 -2.38
N ASP A 176 -10.56 -27.18 -3.18
CA ASP A 176 -11.94 -26.69 -3.30
C ASP A 176 -12.65 -27.12 -4.61
N PRO A 177 -13.33 -28.29 -4.65
CA PRO A 177 -14.28 -28.61 -5.70
C PRO A 177 -15.63 -27.92 -5.43
N VAL A 178 -15.66 -26.59 -5.30
CA VAL A 178 -16.91 -25.85 -5.00
C VAL A 178 -17.56 -25.24 -6.26
N VAL A 179 -16.86 -25.22 -7.40
CA VAL A 179 -17.42 -24.69 -8.66
C VAL A 179 -18.44 -25.65 -9.32
N SER A 180 -18.63 -26.86 -8.80
CA SER A 180 -19.59 -27.84 -9.34
C SER A 180 -21.06 -27.59 -8.94
N LYS A 181 -21.33 -26.99 -7.77
CA LYS A 181 -22.71 -26.93 -7.25
C LYS A 181 -23.56 -25.79 -7.81
N THR A 182 -22.97 -24.71 -8.32
CA THR A 182 -23.74 -23.56 -8.82
C THR A 182 -24.23 -23.75 -10.27
N LYS A 183 -23.64 -24.68 -11.04
CA LYS A 183 -24.11 -25.00 -12.40
C LYS A 183 -25.26 -26.01 -12.46
N MET A 184 -25.54 -26.76 -11.40
CA MET A 184 -26.67 -27.71 -11.39
C MET A 184 -28.00 -27.11 -10.88
N SER A 185 -27.99 -25.97 -10.17
CA SER A 185 -29.22 -25.37 -9.66
C SER A 185 -29.94 -24.46 -10.67
N ILE A 186 -29.30 -24.05 -11.76
CA ILE A 186 -29.88 -23.14 -12.77
C ILE A 186 -30.54 -23.92 -13.93
N ALA A 187 -30.35 -25.24 -14.01
CA ALA A 187 -30.87 -26.07 -15.10
C ALA A 187 -32.29 -26.63 -14.87
N GLN A 188 -33.02 -26.22 -13.82
CA GLN A 188 -34.33 -26.79 -13.45
C GLN A 188 -35.55 -25.86 -13.55
N HIS A 189 -35.48 -24.73 -14.27
CA HIS A 189 -36.70 -24.01 -14.65
C HIS A 189 -37.11 -24.34 -16.09
N PRO A 190 -38.06 -25.27 -16.31
CA PRO A 190 -38.66 -25.46 -17.62
C PRO A 190 -39.56 -24.27 -17.97
N VAL A 191 -39.25 -23.66 -19.11
CA VAL A 191 -40.11 -22.74 -19.85
C VAL A 191 -41.40 -23.48 -20.21
N LYS A 192 -42.52 -23.12 -19.57
CA LYS A 192 -43.86 -23.45 -20.09
C LYS A 192 -44.17 -22.49 -21.23
N GLN A 193 -44.03 -22.99 -22.47
CA GLN A 193 -44.75 -22.45 -23.63
C GLN A 193 -46.22 -22.83 -23.48
N GLU A 194 -47.10 -21.85 -23.25
CA GLU A 194 -48.52 -21.99 -23.57
C GLU A 194 -48.77 -21.36 -24.95
N LEU A 195 -48.77 -22.23 -25.94
CA LEU A 195 -49.43 -22.07 -27.23
C LEU A 195 -50.87 -22.56 -27.05
N THR A 196 -51.83 -21.64 -27.04
CA THR A 196 -53.22 -21.95 -27.40
C THR A 196 -53.72 -20.86 -28.33
N GLY A 197 -53.79 -21.21 -29.62
CA GLY A 197 -54.65 -20.55 -30.60
C GLY A 197 -56.07 -21.14 -30.57
N HIS A 198 -56.91 -20.58 -31.45
CA HIS A 198 -58.33 -20.85 -31.70
C HIS A 198 -59.29 -20.12 -30.74
N SER A 199 -60.19 -19.24 -31.19
CA SER A 199 -60.69 -18.87 -32.52
C SER A 199 -61.31 -17.47 -32.47
#